data_AF-A0A2N7ID40-F1
#
_entry.id   AF-A0A2N7ID40-F1
#
_cell.length_a   1.000
_cell.length_b   1.000
_cell.length_c   1.000
_cell.angle_alpha   90.00
_cell.angle_beta   90.00
_cell.angle_gamma   90.00
#
_symmetry.space_group_name_H-M   'P 1'
#
loop_
_entity.id
_entity.type
_entity.pdbx_description
1 polymer ?
#
loop_
_entity_poly.entity_id
_entity_poly.type
_entity_poly.pdbx_seq_one_letter_code
_entity_poly.pdbx_strand_id
1 'polypeptide(L)'
;MSSYQMENDIALVANVGHISISRLKNWCKTAPEKAMLFDTACSAISFQPETYEAVQQQAISLSISNHHEIHRLLGIPNKVERLSGFAVPVNTLRRWMTDNPHTYIAAVIGIQQLIIHQHCDATVSQKLYKKIGLTFSEQCSLFVANADAVGKLIKGLKL
;
A
#
# COMPACT_ATOMS: atom_id res chain seq x y z
N MET A 1 -10.66 1.74 -23.73
CA MET A 1 -10.60 1.54 -22.27
C MET A 1 -9.40 0.65 -21.99
N SER A 2 -8.40 1.14 -21.25
CA SER A 2 -7.25 0.31 -20.88
C SER A 2 -7.68 -0.69 -19.80
N SER A 3 -7.49 -1.98 -20.07
CA SER A 3 -7.62 -3.03 -19.06
C SER A 3 -6.30 -3.18 -18.31
N TYR A 4 -6.34 -3.29 -16.99
CA TYR A 4 -5.16 -3.66 -16.21
C TYR A 4 -4.89 -5.16 -16.33
N GLN A 5 -3.65 -5.52 -16.65
CA GLN A 5 -3.16 -6.89 -16.58
C GLN A 5 -2.39 -7.04 -15.26
N MET A 6 -2.81 -8.00 -14.44
CA MET A 6 -2.15 -8.26 -13.16
C MET A 6 -0.77 -8.87 -13.35
N GLU A 7 0.16 -8.43 -12.52
CA GLU A 7 1.51 -8.99 -12.41
C GLU A 7 1.51 -10.25 -11.54
N ASN A 8 0.73 -10.25 -10.45
CA ASN A 8 0.57 -11.42 -9.59
C ASN A 8 -0.58 -12.32 -10.05
N ASP A 9 -0.56 -13.57 -9.58
CA ASP A 9 -1.68 -14.50 -9.75
C ASP A 9 -2.96 -13.91 -9.13
N ILE A 10 -4.05 -13.90 -9.90
CA ILE A 10 -5.29 -13.25 -9.50
C ILE A 10 -5.93 -13.89 -8.27
N ALA A 11 -5.73 -15.20 -8.04
CA ALA A 11 -6.23 -15.86 -6.85
C ALA A 11 -5.42 -15.45 -5.61
N LEU A 12 -4.11 -15.26 -5.77
CA LEU A 12 -3.26 -14.73 -4.70
C LEU A 12 -3.67 -13.29 -4.33
N VAL A 13 -3.86 -12.41 -5.32
CA VAL A 13 -4.29 -11.02 -5.08
C VAL A 13 -5.67 -10.97 -4.44
N ALA A 14 -6.61 -11.83 -4.88
CA ALA A 14 -7.94 -11.97 -4.29
C ALA A 14 -7.87 -12.38 -2.82
N ASN A 15 -6.99 -13.32 -2.48
CA ASN A 15 -6.77 -13.78 -1.10
C ASN A 15 -6.20 -12.65 -0.23
N VAL A 16 -5.10 -12.02 -0.66
CA VAL A 16 -4.46 -10.90 0.05
C VAL A 16 -5.43 -9.73 0.24
N GLY A 17 -6.20 -9.39 -0.79
CA GLY A 17 -7.16 -8.30 -0.75
C GLY A 17 -8.46 -8.63 -0.01
N HIS A 18 -8.70 -9.90 0.36
CA HIS A 18 -9.99 -10.39 0.84
C HIS A 18 -11.15 -9.97 -0.07
N ILE A 19 -10.94 -10.08 -1.39
CA ILE A 19 -11.85 -9.67 -2.45
C ILE A 19 -12.12 -10.87 -3.35
N SER A 20 -13.37 -11.06 -3.78
CA SER A 20 -13.67 -12.13 -4.72
C SER A 20 -12.98 -11.94 -6.07
N ILE A 21 -12.50 -13.04 -6.66
CA ILE A 21 -11.85 -13.03 -7.99
C ILE A 21 -12.75 -12.34 -9.04
N SER A 22 -14.06 -12.57 -9.00
CA SER A 22 -15.00 -11.94 -9.93
C SER A 22 -15.02 -10.41 -9.80
N ARG A 23 -14.97 -9.89 -8.57
CA ARG A 23 -14.93 -8.45 -8.31
C ARG A 23 -13.60 -7.85 -8.78
N LEU A 24 -12.51 -8.56 -8.54
CA LEU A 24 -11.17 -8.16 -8.95
C LEU A 24 -11.04 -8.13 -10.49
N LYS A 25 -11.52 -9.17 -11.19
CA LYS A 25 -11.63 -9.20 -12.67
C LYS A 25 -12.45 -8.03 -13.22
N ASN A 26 -13.54 -7.67 -12.54
CA ASN A 26 -14.34 -6.52 -12.93
C ASN A 26 -13.58 -5.20 -12.75
N TRP A 27 -12.82 -5.04 -11.66
CA TRP A 27 -11.98 -3.85 -11.46
C TRP A 27 -10.86 -3.73 -12.48
N CYS A 28 -10.23 -4.83 -12.91
CA CYS A 28 -9.25 -4.77 -14.00
C CYS A 28 -9.79 -4.09 -15.28
N LYS A 29 -11.11 -4.16 -15.51
CA LYS A 29 -11.78 -3.55 -16.67
C LYS A 29 -12.35 -2.16 -16.39
N THR A 30 -12.92 -1.96 -15.19
CA THR A 30 -13.75 -0.79 -14.86
C THR A 30 -13.09 0.19 -13.91
N ALA A 31 -12.11 -0.26 -13.12
CA ALA A 31 -11.32 0.55 -12.20
C ALA A 31 -9.86 0.03 -12.14
N PRO A 32 -9.08 0.14 -13.24
CA PRO A 32 -7.71 -0.38 -13.35
C PRO A 32 -6.80 -0.01 -12.17
N GLU A 33 -6.85 1.26 -11.73
CA GLU A 33 -6.05 1.77 -10.61
C GLU A 33 -6.34 1.03 -9.30
N LYS A 34 -7.61 0.66 -9.07
CA LYS A 34 -8.01 -0.10 -7.88
C LYS A 34 -7.51 -1.54 -7.94
N ALA A 35 -7.49 -2.15 -9.11
CA ALA A 35 -6.91 -3.48 -9.28
C ALA A 35 -5.38 -3.45 -9.07
N MET A 36 -4.71 -2.46 -9.67
CA MET A 36 -3.27 -2.22 -9.51
C MET A 36 -2.89 -1.99 -8.04
N LEU A 37 -3.74 -1.31 -7.27
CA LEU A 37 -3.52 -1.10 -5.84
C LEU A 37 -3.35 -2.43 -5.07
N PHE A 38 -4.28 -3.36 -5.26
CA PHE A 38 -4.23 -4.67 -4.57
C PHE A 38 -3.12 -5.56 -5.11
N ASP A 39 -2.82 -5.46 -6.40
CA ASP A 39 -1.71 -6.17 -7.01
C ASP A 39 -0.36 -5.70 -6.42
N THR A 40 -0.19 -4.38 -6.28
CA THR A 40 0.99 -3.78 -5.64
C THR A 40 1.10 -4.20 -4.18
N ALA A 41 -0.02 -4.24 -3.45
CA ALA A 41 -0.03 -4.72 -2.07
C ALA A 41 0.42 -6.18 -1.96
N CYS A 42 -0.01 -7.03 -2.90
CA CYS A 42 0.40 -8.43 -2.99
C CYS A 42 1.92 -8.55 -3.14
N SER A 43 2.51 -7.84 -4.11
CA SER A 43 3.97 -7.82 -4.30
C SER A 43 4.73 -7.38 -3.05
N ALA A 44 4.25 -6.35 -2.35
CA ALA A 44 4.91 -5.84 -1.16
C ALA A 44 4.86 -6.83 0.01
N ILE A 45 3.72 -7.48 0.22
CA ILE A 45 3.56 -8.53 1.25
C ILE A 45 4.48 -9.71 0.95
N SER A 46 4.56 -10.14 -0.31
CA SER A 46 5.48 -11.22 -0.70
C SER A 46 6.95 -10.83 -0.52
N PHE A 47 7.30 -9.55 -0.63
CA PHE A 47 8.67 -9.07 -0.46
C PHE A 47 9.10 -8.91 1.00
N GLN A 48 8.20 -8.47 1.89
CA GLN A 48 8.47 -8.25 3.33
C GLN A 48 7.38 -8.90 4.22
N PRO A 49 7.21 -10.23 4.17
CA PRO A 49 6.09 -10.92 4.82
C PRO A 49 6.05 -10.66 6.34
N GLU A 50 7.19 -10.74 7.02
CA GLU A 50 7.30 -10.51 8.47
C GLU A 50 6.90 -9.09 8.87
N THR A 51 7.19 -8.09 8.03
CA THR A 51 6.82 -6.68 8.28
C THR A 51 5.32 -6.49 8.24
N TYR A 52 4.64 -7.16 7.30
CA TYR A 52 3.20 -7.00 7.12
C TYR A 52 2.37 -7.95 7.98
N GLU A 53 2.95 -9.03 8.52
CA GLU A 53 2.26 -9.93 9.44
C GLU A 53 1.73 -9.17 10.67
N ALA A 54 2.54 -8.30 11.27
CA ALA A 54 2.12 -7.47 12.40
C ALA A 54 0.94 -6.54 12.05
N VAL A 55 0.93 -6.00 10.82
CA VAL A 55 -0.15 -5.14 10.32
C VAL A 55 -1.43 -5.94 10.09
N GLN A 56 -1.31 -7.16 9.57
CA GLN A 56 -2.44 -8.06 9.30
C GLN A 56 -3.05 -8.64 10.57
N GLN A 57 -2.25 -8.93 11.60
CA GLN A 57 -2.75 -9.41 12.90
C GLN A 57 -3.67 -8.39 13.59
N GLN A 58 -3.47 -7.09 13.32
CA GLN A 58 -4.31 -6.01 13.83
C GLN A 58 -5.65 -5.85 13.08
N ALA A 59 -5.91 -6.63 12.02
CA ALA A 59 -7.18 -6.57 11.29
C ALA A 59 -8.39 -6.89 12.18
N ILE A 60 -8.23 -7.83 13.14
CA ILE A 60 -9.31 -8.30 14.02
C ILE A 60 -9.71 -7.25 15.05
N SER A 61 -8.75 -6.43 15.50
CA SER A 61 -8.99 -5.36 16.47
C SER A 61 -9.33 -4.02 15.81
N LEU A 62 -9.36 -3.95 14.48
CA LEU A 62 -9.48 -2.68 13.77
C LEU A 62 -10.85 -2.04 13.96
N SER A 63 -10.84 -0.77 14.34
CA SER A 63 -12.00 0.10 14.45
C SER A 63 -11.64 1.50 13.95
N ILE A 64 -12.66 2.32 13.68
CA ILE A 64 -12.45 3.71 13.26
C ILE A 64 -11.65 4.51 14.31
N SER A 65 -11.68 4.16 15.59
CA SER A 65 -10.93 4.88 16.62
C SER A 65 -9.44 4.51 16.68
N ASN A 66 -9.04 3.32 16.22
CA ASN A 66 -7.65 2.82 16.35
C ASN A 66 -6.89 2.63 15.03
N HIS A 67 -7.49 2.91 13.87
CA HIS A 67 -6.82 2.80 12.55
C HIS A 67 -5.50 3.57 12.43
N HIS A 68 -5.29 4.58 13.26
CA HIS A 68 -4.05 5.36 13.30
C HIS A 68 -2.82 4.51 13.66
N GLU A 69 -2.99 3.39 14.38
CA GLU A 69 -1.88 2.47 14.69
C GLU A 69 -1.37 1.76 13.44
N ILE A 70 -2.27 1.28 12.58
CA ILE A 70 -1.94 0.73 11.26
C ILE A 70 -1.23 1.78 10.41
N HIS A 71 -1.75 3.01 10.40
CA HIS A 71 -1.17 4.08 9.61
C HIS A 71 0.25 4.39 10.04
N ARG A 72 0.49 4.41 11.35
CA ARG A 72 1.83 4.57 11.94
C ARG A 72 2.75 3.41 11.55
N LEU A 73 2.27 2.16 11.64
CA LEU A 73 3.07 0.99 11.24
C LEU A 73 3.43 0.99 9.76
N LEU A 74 2.57 1.56 8.91
CA LEU A 74 2.81 1.70 7.47
C LEU A 74 3.52 3.01 7.09
N GLY A 75 3.72 3.94 8.03
CA GLY A 75 4.34 5.23 7.71
C GLY A 75 3.50 6.12 6.80
N ILE A 76 2.19 5.89 6.74
CA ILE A 76 1.25 6.70 5.96
C ILE A 76 0.60 7.79 6.85
N PRO A 77 0.00 8.83 6.27
CA PRO A 77 -0.65 9.87 7.06
C PRO A 77 -1.75 9.32 8.00
N ASN A 78 -1.74 9.73 9.28
CA ASN A 78 -2.69 9.25 10.31
C ASN A 78 -4.17 9.46 9.96
N LYS A 79 -4.49 10.50 9.18
CA LYS A 79 -5.86 10.84 8.79
C LYS A 79 -6.21 10.17 7.46
N VAL A 80 -7.27 9.37 7.42
CA VAL A 80 -7.75 8.70 6.18
C VAL A 80 -8.04 9.71 5.07
N GLU A 81 -8.44 10.94 5.41
CA GLU A 81 -8.70 12.02 4.44
C GLU A 81 -7.43 12.41 3.68
N ARG A 82 -6.25 12.26 4.29
CA ARG A 82 -4.96 12.52 3.63
C ARG A 82 -4.55 11.41 2.67
N LEU A 83 -5.32 10.33 2.60
CA LEU A 83 -5.23 9.30 1.56
C LEU A 83 -6.17 9.62 0.38
N SER A 84 -6.78 10.81 0.33
CA SER A 84 -7.48 11.28 -0.86
C SER A 84 -6.51 11.40 -2.04
N GLY A 85 -6.94 11.00 -3.24
CA GLY A 85 -6.14 11.12 -4.46
C GLY A 85 -5.43 9.84 -4.87
N PHE A 86 -5.49 8.78 -4.05
CA PHE A 86 -5.15 7.42 -4.50
C PHE A 86 -6.37 6.74 -5.14
N ALA A 87 -6.16 5.55 -5.72
CA ALA A 87 -7.11 4.76 -6.51
C ALA A 87 -8.48 4.45 -5.86
N VAL A 88 -8.67 4.78 -4.57
CA VAL A 88 -9.86 4.45 -3.78
C VAL A 88 -10.39 5.69 -3.08
N PRO A 89 -11.68 6.04 -3.23
CA PRO A 89 -12.28 7.15 -2.51
C PRO A 89 -12.25 6.95 -0.99
N VAL A 90 -12.05 8.04 -0.23
CA VAL A 90 -12.02 8.04 1.25
C VAL A 90 -13.24 7.36 1.86
N ASN A 91 -14.44 7.59 1.30
CA ASN A 91 -15.66 6.94 1.79
C ASN A 91 -15.65 5.42 1.58
N THR A 92 -15.01 4.92 0.52
CA THR A 92 -14.83 3.47 0.31
C THR A 92 -13.83 2.90 1.31
N LEU A 93 -12.72 3.62 1.56
CA LEU A 93 -11.75 3.23 2.59
C LEU A 93 -12.40 3.14 3.97
N ARG A 94 -13.18 4.14 4.37
CA ARG A 94 -13.92 4.13 5.66
C ARG A 94 -14.91 2.96 5.75
N ARG A 95 -15.63 2.66 4.66
CA ARG A 95 -16.54 1.49 4.62
C ARG A 95 -15.78 0.18 4.77
N TRP A 96 -14.68 0.00 4.04
CA TRP A 96 -13.86 -1.20 4.20
C TRP A 96 -13.29 -1.31 5.61
N MET A 97 -12.86 -0.21 6.22
CA MET A 97 -12.37 -0.23 7.61
C MET A 97 -13.40 -0.79 8.59
N THR A 98 -14.71 -0.55 8.37
CA THR A 98 -15.79 -1.07 9.22
C THR A 98 -16.27 -2.46 8.80
N ASP A 99 -16.50 -2.66 7.51
CA ASP A 99 -17.20 -3.84 6.99
C ASP A 99 -16.24 -4.99 6.65
N ASN A 100 -15.00 -4.68 6.26
CA ASN A 100 -13.97 -5.65 5.90
C ASN A 100 -12.55 -5.10 6.16
N PRO A 101 -12.12 -5.11 7.44
CA PRO A 101 -10.82 -4.57 7.87
C PRO A 101 -9.62 -5.12 7.10
N HIS A 102 -9.67 -6.38 6.67
CA HIS A 102 -8.59 -6.99 5.89
C HIS A 102 -8.44 -6.34 4.51
N THR A 103 -9.56 -6.10 3.81
CA THR A 103 -9.54 -5.35 2.55
C THR A 103 -9.02 -3.93 2.76
N TYR A 104 -9.38 -3.29 3.87
CA TYR A 104 -8.84 -1.98 4.22
C TYR A 104 -7.32 -2.01 4.37
N ILE A 105 -6.78 -2.94 5.16
CA ILE A 105 -5.34 -3.11 5.39
C ILE A 105 -4.62 -3.35 4.06
N ALA A 106 -5.11 -4.27 3.23
CA ALA A 106 -4.52 -4.52 1.91
C ALA A 106 -4.53 -3.26 1.03
N ALA A 107 -5.61 -2.48 1.07
CA ALA A 107 -5.69 -1.22 0.33
C ALA A 107 -4.66 -0.19 0.82
N VAL A 108 -4.49 -0.02 2.14
CA VAL A 108 -3.53 0.96 2.68
C VAL A 108 -2.07 0.52 2.54
N ILE A 109 -1.78 -0.79 2.53
CA ILE A 109 -0.47 -1.32 2.12
C ILE A 109 -0.19 -0.95 0.66
N GLY A 110 -1.18 -1.14 -0.23
CA GLY A 110 -1.05 -0.70 -1.63
C GLY A 110 -0.78 0.80 -1.72
N ILE A 111 -1.46 1.63 -0.93
CA ILE A 111 -1.28 3.09 -0.92
C ILE A 111 0.14 3.47 -0.47
N GLN A 112 0.67 2.82 0.57
CA GLN A 112 2.04 3.01 1.01
C GLN A 112 3.03 2.79 -0.15
N GLN A 113 2.85 1.72 -0.92
CA GLN A 113 3.72 1.42 -2.06
C GLN A 113 3.56 2.44 -3.19
N LEU A 114 2.33 2.90 -3.45
CA LEU A 114 2.10 3.98 -4.42
C LEU A 114 2.79 5.28 -4.01
N ILE A 115 2.80 5.64 -2.71
CA ILE A 115 3.55 6.80 -2.20
C ILE A 115 5.03 6.63 -2.49
N ILE A 116 5.62 5.46 -2.18
CA ILE A 116 7.03 5.19 -2.44
C ILE A 116 7.32 5.30 -3.94
N HIS A 117 6.50 4.67 -4.79
CA HIS A 117 6.66 4.67 -6.24
C HIS A 117 6.48 6.04 -6.91
N GLN A 118 5.77 6.98 -6.28
CA GLN A 118 5.71 8.36 -6.76
C GLN A 118 7.06 9.10 -6.62
N HIS A 119 7.96 8.63 -5.75
CA HIS A 119 9.18 9.33 -5.41
C HIS A 119 10.46 8.56 -5.75
N CYS A 120 10.41 7.23 -5.83
CA CYS A 120 11.51 6.41 -6.33
C CYS A 120 11.00 5.12 -6.99
N ASP A 121 11.76 4.60 -7.95
CA ASP A 121 11.42 3.32 -8.58
C ASP A 121 11.68 2.13 -7.63
N ALA A 122 11.16 0.96 -8.02
CA ALA A 122 11.29 -0.26 -7.24
C ALA A 122 12.76 -0.68 -7.02
N THR A 123 13.67 -0.36 -7.94
CA THR A 123 15.09 -0.71 -7.81
C THR A 123 15.75 0.13 -6.73
N VAL A 124 15.50 1.45 -6.73
CA VAL A 124 16.01 2.37 -5.70
C VAL A 124 15.41 2.02 -4.34
N SER A 125 14.11 1.78 -4.26
CA SER A 125 13.42 1.35 -3.04
C SER A 125 14.01 0.05 -2.45
N GLN A 126 14.29 -0.94 -3.30
CA GLN A 126 14.97 -2.16 -2.87
C GLN A 126 16.41 -1.92 -2.41
N LYS A 127 17.15 -0.99 -3.03
CA LYS A 127 18.50 -0.64 -2.58
C LYS A 127 18.47 0.08 -1.22
N LEU A 128 17.50 0.97 -0.99
CA LEU A 128 17.29 1.60 0.31
C LEU A 128 17.08 0.55 1.40
N TYR A 129 16.25 -0.45 1.13
CA TYR A 129 16.06 -1.57 2.06
C TYR A 129 17.34 -2.39 2.24
N LYS A 130 17.93 -2.91 1.15
CA LYS A 130 19.05 -3.86 1.23
C LYS A 130 20.38 -3.25 1.69
N LYS A 131 20.65 -1.98 1.39
CA LYS A 131 21.93 -1.31 1.71
C LYS A 131 21.87 -0.45 2.96
N ILE A 132 20.73 0.20 3.21
CA ILE A 132 20.59 1.16 4.32
C ILE A 132 19.73 0.57 5.44
N GLY A 133 18.94 -0.47 5.17
CA GLY A 133 18.03 -1.06 6.15
C GLY A 133 16.70 -0.32 6.26
N LEU A 134 16.41 0.63 5.36
CA LEU A 134 15.17 1.41 5.38
C LEU A 134 13.99 0.54 4.94
N THR A 135 13.12 0.19 5.88
CA THR A 135 11.87 -0.53 5.64
C THR A 135 10.91 0.30 4.78
N PHE A 136 9.93 -0.32 4.13
CA PHE A 136 8.94 0.45 3.36
C PHE A 136 8.14 1.44 4.22
N SER A 137 7.92 1.12 5.49
CA SER A 137 7.31 2.04 6.45
C SER A 137 8.13 3.30 6.66
N GLU A 138 9.43 3.15 6.87
CA GLU A 138 10.34 4.29 7.06
C GLU A 138 10.51 5.08 5.77
N GLN A 139 10.64 4.41 4.63
CA GLN A 139 10.69 5.06 3.33
C GLN A 139 9.43 5.91 3.09
N CYS A 140 8.25 5.33 3.30
CA CYS A 140 6.98 6.04 3.16
C CYS A 140 6.90 7.23 4.13
N SER A 141 7.26 7.04 5.40
CA SER A 141 7.27 8.11 6.42
C SER A 141 8.15 9.28 6.01
N LEU A 142 9.34 9.00 5.48
CA LEU A 142 10.28 10.01 5.00
C LEU A 142 9.73 10.78 3.80
N PHE A 143 9.15 10.09 2.83
CA PHE A 143 8.54 10.74 1.65
C PHE A 143 7.34 11.60 2.02
N VAL A 144 6.48 11.11 2.92
CA VAL A 144 5.33 11.86 3.45
C VAL A 144 5.79 13.12 4.21
N ALA A 145 6.93 13.05 4.91
CA ALA A 145 7.47 14.18 5.66
C ALA A 145 8.13 15.24 4.76
N ASN A 146 9.01 14.83 3.84
CA ASN A 146 9.72 15.74 2.95
C ASN A 146 10.32 15.02 1.72
N ALA A 147 9.48 14.74 0.72
CA ALA A 147 9.91 14.06 -0.51
C ALA A 147 11.09 14.73 -1.23
N ASP A 148 11.14 16.07 -1.26
CA ASP A 148 12.21 16.81 -1.94
C ASP A 148 13.57 16.61 -1.28
N ALA A 149 13.62 16.66 0.06
CA ALA A 149 14.84 16.42 0.81
C ALA A 149 15.31 14.97 0.65
N VAL A 150 14.39 14.01 0.72
CA VAL A 150 14.69 12.59 0.53
C VAL A 150 15.20 12.32 -0.88
N GLY A 151 14.59 12.92 -1.90
CA GLY A 151 15.05 12.81 -3.29
C GLY A 151 16.48 13.36 -3.48
N LYS A 152 16.84 14.45 -2.80
CA LYS A 152 18.22 14.97 -2.79
C LYS A 152 19.19 14.01 -2.12
N LEU A 153 18.80 13.39 -1.00
CA LEU A 153 19.61 12.38 -0.30
C LEU A 153 19.86 11.15 -1.17
N ILE A 154 18.80 10.60 -1.79
CA ILE A 154 18.91 9.44 -2.69
C ILE A 154 19.90 9.71 -3.83
N LYS A 155 19.80 10.89 -4.46
CA LYS A 155 20.73 11.32 -5.52
C LYS A 155 22.17 11.42 -5.00
N GLY A 156 22.36 11.99 -3.80
CA GLY A 156 23.67 12.11 -3.16
C GLY A 156 24.32 10.76 -2.82
N LEU A 157 23.50 9.77 -2.43
CA LEU A 157 23.93 8.41 -2.11
C LEU A 157 24.23 7.55 -3.35
N LYS A 158 23.97 8.07 -4.57
CA LYS A 158 24.15 7.36 -5.85
C LYS A 158 23.44 6.00 -5.88
N LEU A 159 22.25 5.93 -5.30
CA LEU A 159 21.38 4.74 -5.31
C LEU A 159 20.59 4.64 -6.60
#